data_AF-A0A7Z0BNG5-F1
#
_entry.id   AF-A0A7Z0BNG5-F1
#
_cell.length_a   1.000
_cell.length_b   1.000
_cell.length_c   1.000
_cell.angle_alpha   90.00
_cell.angle_beta   90.00
_cell.angle_gamma   90.00
#
_symmetry.space_group_name_H-M   'P 1'
#
loop_
_entity.id
_entity.type
_entity.pdbx_description
1 polymer ?
#
loop_
_entity_poly.entity_id
_entity_poly.type
_entity_poly.pdbx_seq_one_letter_code
_entity_poly.pdbx_strand_id
1 'polypeptide(L)'
;MHRDEALDALERADTVGARAHGRGRWYMLFAVLFAATTFALTVTIGLFPSTVTIFTATSVCLVVLVGLVTFALRQPVQPRGYGWLHGAAMLGWGTVYGVTLFAGYAFFPEDPVWWVSGAALGAVPPLVAGWLAVRGSRNTA
;
A
#
# COMPACT_ATOMS: atom_id res chain seq x y z
N MET A 1 10.25 -2.60 -47.32
CA MET A 1 9.48 -1.44 -46.82
C MET A 1 8.47 -1.84 -45.75
N HIS A 2 7.55 -2.79 -45.98
CA HIS A 2 6.53 -3.14 -44.96
C HIS A 2 7.01 -3.92 -43.72
N ARG A 3 8.16 -4.60 -43.78
CA ARG A 3 8.71 -5.35 -42.63
C ARG A 3 9.36 -4.42 -41.61
N ASP A 4 10.07 -3.40 -42.09
CA ASP A 4 10.77 -2.45 -41.23
C ASP A 4 9.78 -1.51 -40.54
N GLU A 5 8.73 -1.07 -41.23
CA GLU A 5 7.61 -0.31 -40.62
C GLU A 5 6.84 -1.13 -39.59
N ALA A 6 6.65 -2.44 -39.82
CA ALA A 6 5.98 -3.32 -38.87
C ALA A 6 6.82 -3.58 -37.60
N LEU A 7 8.14 -3.71 -37.74
CA LEU A 7 9.06 -3.85 -36.61
C LEU A 7 9.18 -2.55 -35.82
N ASP A 8 9.24 -1.41 -36.50
CA ASP A 8 9.33 -0.09 -35.89
C ASP A 8 8.00 0.31 -35.19
N ALA A 9 6.87 -0.18 -35.70
CA ALA A 9 5.57 -0.09 -35.03
C ALA A 9 5.48 -1.01 -33.79
N LEU A 10 6.04 -2.22 -33.84
CA LEU A 10 6.12 -3.14 -32.70
C LEU A 10 7.03 -2.61 -31.60
N GLU A 11 8.19 -2.03 -31.94
CA GLU A 11 9.12 -1.44 -30.97
C GLU A 11 8.54 -0.17 -30.33
N ARG A 12 7.79 0.64 -31.08
CA ARG A 12 6.98 1.73 -30.52
C ARG A 12 5.85 1.23 -29.64
N ALA A 13 5.17 0.15 -30.01
CA ALA A 13 4.12 -0.45 -29.19
C ALA A 13 4.67 -1.02 -27.88
N ASP A 14 5.86 -1.63 -27.90
CA ASP A 14 6.50 -2.22 -26.71
C ASP A 14 7.06 -1.14 -25.77
N THR A 15 7.62 -0.06 -26.32
CA THR A 15 8.06 1.11 -25.53
C THR A 15 6.88 1.91 -24.95
N VAL A 16 5.75 1.97 -25.66
CA VAL A 16 4.49 2.54 -25.16
C VAL A 16 3.83 1.62 -24.13
N GLY A 17 3.87 0.30 -24.34
CA GLY A 17 3.38 -0.73 -23.41
C GLY A 17 4.17 -0.75 -22.10
N ALA A 18 5.50 -0.65 -22.16
CA ALA A 18 6.36 -0.53 -20.99
C ALA A 18 6.10 0.76 -20.18
N ARG A 19 5.85 1.89 -20.86
CA ARG A 19 5.43 3.15 -20.21
C ARG A 19 4.00 3.09 -19.66
N ALA A 20 3.09 2.37 -20.32
CA ALA A 20 1.74 2.15 -19.83
C ALA A 20 1.70 1.20 -18.61
N HIS A 21 2.56 0.18 -18.57
CA HIS A 21 2.71 -0.75 -17.45
C HIS A 21 3.38 -0.16 -16.20
N GLY A 22 4.03 1.00 -16.30
CA GLY A 22 4.50 1.78 -15.15
C GLY A 22 3.37 2.41 -14.32
N ARG A 23 2.16 2.55 -14.87
CA ARG A 23 1.08 3.38 -14.32
C ARG A 23 0.45 2.85 -13.02
N GLY A 24 0.34 1.53 -12.85
CA GLY A 24 -0.21 0.91 -11.64
C GLY A 24 0.85 0.40 -10.65
N ARG A 25 2.11 0.22 -11.09
CA ARG A 25 3.18 -0.39 -10.28
C ARG A 25 3.63 0.48 -9.12
N TRP A 26 3.65 1.80 -9.27
CA TRP A 26 4.03 2.69 -8.18
C TRP A 26 3.03 2.60 -7.03
N TYR A 27 1.74 2.50 -7.33
CA TYR A 27 0.71 2.44 -6.31
C TYR A 27 0.68 1.09 -5.61
N MET A 28 0.97 0.00 -6.33
CA MET A 28 1.22 -1.30 -5.69
C MET A 28 2.44 -1.25 -4.77
N LEU A 29 3.54 -0.61 -5.18
CA LEU A 29 4.71 -0.43 -4.32
C LEU A 29 4.36 0.38 -3.07
N PHE A 30 3.63 1.50 -3.23
CA PHE A 30 3.11 2.28 -2.12
C PHE A 30 2.26 1.41 -1.17
N ALA A 31 1.31 0.64 -1.71
CA ALA A 31 0.43 -0.21 -0.93
C ALA A 31 1.19 -1.28 -0.13
N VAL A 32 2.18 -1.93 -0.75
CA VAL A 32 3.02 -2.94 -0.09
C VAL A 32 3.85 -2.32 1.03
N LEU A 33 4.50 -1.19 0.78
CA LEU A 33 5.32 -0.50 1.78
C LEU A 33 4.45 0.00 2.94
N PHE A 34 3.31 0.63 2.65
CA PHE A 34 2.35 1.06 3.66
C PHE A 34 1.85 -0.11 4.52
N ALA A 35 1.44 -1.21 3.88
CA ALA A 35 0.99 -2.41 4.56
C ALA A 35 2.10 -3.00 5.45
N ALA A 36 3.32 -3.11 4.94
CA ALA A 36 4.45 -3.65 5.70
C ALA A 36 4.80 -2.77 6.92
N THR A 37 4.83 -1.44 6.74
CA THR A 37 5.12 -0.49 7.82
C THR A 37 4.05 -0.51 8.90
N THR A 38 2.77 -0.47 8.52
CA THR A 38 1.65 -0.48 9.47
C THR A 38 1.50 -1.83 10.16
N PHE A 39 1.77 -2.94 9.46
CA PHE A 39 1.86 -4.27 10.05
C PHE A 39 2.94 -4.32 11.13
N ALA A 40 4.17 -3.90 10.79
CA ALA A 40 5.30 -3.89 11.72
C ALA A 40 5.01 -3.00 12.94
N LEU A 41 4.41 -1.82 12.73
CA LEU A 41 3.99 -0.94 13.82
C LEU A 41 3.00 -1.64 14.74
N THR A 42 1.91 -2.19 14.19
CA THR A 42 0.83 -2.84 14.95
C THR A 42 1.34 -3.98 15.81
N VAL A 43 2.18 -4.85 15.24
CA VAL A 43 2.78 -5.97 15.97
C VAL A 43 3.73 -5.47 17.05
N THR A 44 4.57 -4.47 16.75
CA THR A 44 5.55 -3.93 17.70
C THR A 44 4.88 -3.31 18.92
N ILE A 45 3.87 -2.46 18.72
CA ILE A 45 3.18 -1.79 19.84
C ILE A 45 2.29 -2.76 20.62
N GLY A 46 1.75 -3.77 19.96
CA GLY A 46 0.90 -4.78 20.60
C GLY A 46 1.66 -5.77 21.46
N LEU A 47 2.84 -6.22 21.00
CA LEU A 47 3.65 -7.23 21.69
C LEU A 47 4.66 -6.65 22.68
N PHE A 48 4.98 -5.36 22.55
CA PHE A 48 5.98 -4.71 23.40
C PHE A 48 5.44 -3.35 23.87
N PRO A 49 4.39 -3.31 24.72
CA PRO A 49 3.61 -2.10 25.01
C PRO A 49 4.31 -1.10 25.96
N SER A 50 5.63 -1.03 25.97
CA SER A 50 6.34 -0.01 26.76
C SER A 50 6.17 1.38 26.15
N THR A 51 6.08 2.41 26.99
CA THR A 51 6.00 3.81 26.56
C THR A 51 7.10 4.17 25.57
N VAL A 52 8.34 3.75 25.86
CA VAL A 52 9.49 3.98 24.97
C VAL A 52 9.27 3.30 23.61
N THR A 53 8.88 2.03 23.61
CA THR A 53 8.63 1.28 22.38
C THR A 53 7.54 1.93 21.52
N ILE A 54 6.42 2.32 22.13
CA ILE A 54 5.30 2.95 21.42
C ILE A 54 5.75 4.26 20.78
N PHE A 55 6.45 5.13 21.54
CA PHE A 55 6.96 6.39 21.01
C PHE A 55 7.97 6.18 19.88
N THR A 56 8.96 5.30 20.06
CA THR A 56 9.98 5.03 19.05
C THR A 56 9.36 4.41 17.79
N ALA A 57 8.53 3.39 17.91
CA ALA A 57 7.90 2.72 16.77
C ALA A 57 6.97 3.65 16.00
N THR A 58 6.17 4.46 16.69
CA THR A 58 5.28 5.45 16.07
C THR A 58 6.08 6.53 15.35
N SER A 59 7.20 7.00 15.93
CA SER A 59 8.06 8.00 15.32
C SER A 59 8.72 7.49 14.03
N VAL A 60 9.22 6.26 14.05
CA VAL A 60 9.78 5.59 12.86
C VAL A 60 8.70 5.43 11.79
N CYS A 61 7.50 4.96 12.17
CA CYS A 61 6.38 4.84 11.25
C CYS A 61 6.03 6.20 10.62
N LEU A 62 5.97 7.27 11.41
CA LEU A 62 5.70 8.61 10.90
C LEU A 62 6.71 9.07 9.85
N VAL A 63 8.01 8.85 10.09
CA VAL A 63 9.07 9.17 9.12
C VAL A 63 8.89 8.39 7.82
N VAL A 64 8.60 7.09 7.92
CA VAL A 64 8.34 6.25 6.74
C VAL A 64 7.09 6.72 5.99
N LEU A 65 6.00 7.02 6.69
CA LEU A 65 4.76 7.53 6.09
C LEU A 65 4.98 8.87 5.38
N VAL A 66 5.73 9.79 5.99
CA VAL A 66 6.10 11.06 5.34
C VAL A 66 6.88 10.79 4.06
N GLY A 67 7.87 9.89 4.09
CA GLY A 67 8.61 9.45 2.90
C GLY A 67 7.69 8.87 1.82
N LEU A 68 6.73 8.04 2.22
CA LEU A 68 5.78 7.37 1.33
C LEU A 68 4.79 8.35 0.69
N VAL A 69 4.27 9.29 1.46
CA VAL A 69 3.40 10.37 0.96
C VAL A 69 4.18 11.25 0.00
N THR A 70 5.40 11.65 0.35
CA THR A 70 6.24 12.47 -0.52
C THR A 70 6.59 11.72 -1.82
N PHE A 71 6.84 10.41 -1.74
CA PHE A 71 7.00 9.55 -2.91
C PHE A 71 5.75 9.53 -3.78
N ALA A 72 4.56 9.36 -3.18
CA ALA A 72 3.29 9.33 -3.89
C ALA A 72 2.97 10.67 -4.59
N LEU A 73 3.26 11.80 -3.93
CA LEU A 73 3.07 13.14 -4.50
C LEU A 73 3.99 13.43 -5.70
N ARG A 74 5.14 12.77 -5.80
CA ARG A 74 6.06 12.90 -6.94
C ARG A 74 5.68 12.05 -8.15
N GLN A 75 4.64 11.22 -8.05
CA GLN A 75 4.24 10.35 -9.15
C GLN A 75 3.48 11.15 -10.21
N PRO A 76 3.90 11.11 -11.49
CA PRO A 76 3.38 11.98 -12.53
C PRO A 76 1.95 11.65 -12.96
N VAL A 77 1.48 10.42 -12.69
CA VAL A 77 0.16 9.93 -13.15
C VAL A 77 -0.49 9.08 -12.06
N GLN A 78 -1.69 9.48 -11.65
CA GLN A 78 -2.50 8.70 -10.72
C GLN A 78 -3.26 7.58 -11.46
N PRO A 79 -3.40 6.39 -10.83
CA PRO A 79 -4.29 5.34 -11.34
C PRO A 79 -5.72 5.85 -11.57
N ARG A 80 -6.42 5.25 -12.52
CA ARG A 80 -7.84 5.58 -12.77
C ARG A 80 -8.65 5.31 -11.50
N GLY A 81 -9.44 6.30 -11.07
CA GLY A 81 -10.25 6.18 -9.84
C GLY A 81 -9.44 6.21 -8.55
N TYR A 82 -8.19 6.69 -8.57
CA TYR A 82 -7.29 6.73 -7.42
C TYR A 82 -7.94 7.31 -6.16
N GLY A 83 -8.65 8.44 -6.25
CA GLY A 83 -9.26 9.07 -5.07
C GLY A 83 -10.24 8.14 -4.35
N TRP A 84 -11.14 7.47 -5.09
CA TRP A 84 -12.06 6.50 -4.52
C TRP A 84 -11.34 5.26 -4.01
N LEU A 85 -10.44 4.71 -4.80
CA LEU A 85 -9.74 3.45 -4.50
C LEU A 85 -8.81 3.61 -3.29
N HIS A 86 -8.05 4.70 -3.21
CA HIS A 86 -7.21 5.03 -2.06
C HIS A 86 -8.05 5.44 -0.85
N GLY A 87 -9.13 6.21 -1.03
CA GLY A 87 -10.04 6.56 0.04
C GLY A 87 -10.68 5.33 0.70
N ALA A 88 -11.20 4.40 -0.11
CA ALA A 88 -11.76 3.14 0.38
C ALA A 88 -10.69 2.27 1.08
N ALA A 89 -9.47 2.22 0.54
CA ALA A 89 -8.36 1.51 1.17
C ALA A 89 -7.99 2.09 2.55
N MET A 90 -7.88 3.42 2.65
CA MET A 90 -7.53 4.11 3.89
C MET A 90 -8.65 3.98 4.92
N LEU A 91 -9.91 4.05 4.50
CA LEU A 91 -11.06 3.83 5.37
C LEU A 91 -11.08 2.40 5.90
N GLY A 92 -10.95 1.41 5.01
CA GLY A 92 -10.90 -0.01 5.41
C GLY A 92 -9.73 -0.32 6.35
N TRP A 93 -8.53 0.16 6.02
CA TRP A 93 -7.37 0.03 6.90
C TRP A 93 -7.61 0.71 8.25
N GLY A 94 -8.07 1.96 8.25
CA GLY A 94 -8.28 2.75 9.46
C GLY A 94 -9.31 2.12 10.39
N THR A 95 -10.39 1.55 9.85
CA THR A 95 -11.37 0.79 10.63
C THR A 95 -10.75 -0.44 11.29
N VAL A 96 -10.03 -1.28 10.52
CA VAL A 96 -9.42 -2.51 11.06
C VAL A 96 -8.34 -2.18 12.08
N TYR A 97 -7.47 -1.21 11.79
CA TYR A 97 -6.40 -0.77 12.67
C TYR A 97 -6.97 -0.21 13.98
N GLY A 98 -7.99 0.64 13.90
CA GLY A 98 -8.70 1.18 15.07
C GLY A 98 -9.27 0.08 15.94
N VAL A 99 -10.03 -0.86 15.36
CA VAL A 99 -10.60 -2.01 16.10
C VAL A 99 -9.49 -2.85 16.74
N THR A 100 -8.44 -3.16 15.98
CA THR A 100 -7.30 -3.94 16.47
C THR A 100 -6.67 -3.29 17.70
N LEU A 101 -6.45 -1.97 17.67
CA LEU A 101 -5.87 -1.25 18.80
C LEU A 101 -6.83 -1.19 20.00
N PHE A 102 -8.05 -0.70 19.81
CA PHE A 102 -8.97 -0.46 20.92
C PHE A 102 -9.38 -1.77 21.60
N ALA A 103 -9.74 -2.80 20.83
CA ALA A 103 -10.08 -4.09 21.40
C ALA A 103 -8.83 -4.85 21.88
N GLY A 104 -7.67 -4.68 21.22
CA GLY A 104 -6.41 -5.28 21.66
C GLY A 104 -5.98 -4.79 23.04
N TYR A 105 -5.94 -3.47 23.24
CA TYR A 105 -5.58 -2.91 24.54
C TYR A 105 -6.63 -3.19 25.63
N ALA A 106 -7.91 -3.32 25.28
CA ALA A 106 -8.97 -3.54 26.26
C ALA A 106 -9.16 -5.03 26.64
N PHE A 107 -9.01 -5.95 25.69
CA PHE A 107 -9.41 -7.35 25.87
C PHE A 107 -8.30 -8.37 25.58
N PHE A 108 -7.29 -8.00 24.77
CA PHE A 108 -6.23 -8.91 24.30
C PHE A 108 -4.83 -8.29 24.46
N PRO A 109 -4.45 -7.80 25.66
CA PRO A 109 -3.15 -7.19 25.87
C PRO A 109 -2.05 -8.25 25.61
N GLU A 110 -1.05 -7.87 24.82
CA GLU A 110 0.12 -8.71 24.52
C GLU A 110 -0.18 -10.06 23.84
N ASP A 111 -1.43 -10.35 23.43
CA ASP A 111 -1.81 -11.60 22.75
C ASP A 111 -1.31 -11.61 21.28
N PRO A 112 -0.32 -12.45 20.93
CA PRO A 112 0.23 -12.46 19.59
C PRO A 112 -0.77 -12.83 18.50
N VAL A 113 -1.75 -13.68 18.81
CA VAL A 113 -2.74 -14.11 17.82
C VAL A 113 -3.60 -12.92 17.43
N TRP A 114 -4.04 -12.12 18.41
CA TRP A 114 -4.82 -10.90 18.15
C TRP A 114 -4.02 -9.87 17.34
N TRP A 115 -2.82 -9.52 17.79
CA TRP A 115 -2.04 -8.45 17.18
C TRP A 115 -1.54 -8.80 15.77
N VAL A 116 -1.08 -10.02 15.55
CA VAL A 116 -0.60 -10.47 14.23
C VAL A 116 -1.76 -10.62 13.25
N SER A 117 -2.89 -11.19 13.68
CA SER A 117 -4.06 -11.35 12.79
C SER A 117 -4.72 -10.01 12.45
N GLY A 118 -4.86 -9.10 13.42
CA GLY A 118 -5.36 -7.74 13.19
C GLY A 118 -4.46 -6.93 12.27
N ALA A 119 -3.13 -7.03 12.45
CA ALA A 119 -2.16 -6.43 11.54
C ALA A 119 -2.26 -7.01 10.12
N ALA A 120 -2.37 -8.33 9.98
CA ALA A 120 -2.51 -9.00 8.69
C ALA A 120 -3.82 -8.60 7.99
N LEU A 121 -4.93 -8.53 8.74
CA LEU A 121 -6.21 -8.09 8.22
C LEU A 121 -6.17 -6.62 7.79
N GLY A 122 -5.49 -5.76 8.56
CA GLY A 122 -5.30 -4.34 8.24
C GLY A 122 -4.47 -4.11 6.97
N ALA A 123 -3.58 -5.05 6.62
CA ALA A 123 -2.82 -5.01 5.37
C ALA A 123 -3.67 -5.32 4.13
N VAL A 124 -4.83 -5.97 4.27
CA VAL A 124 -5.66 -6.40 3.13
C VAL A 124 -6.20 -5.22 2.32
N PRO A 125 -6.88 -4.21 2.90
CA PRO A 125 -7.42 -3.08 2.13
C PRO A 125 -6.39 -2.36 1.23
N PRO A 126 -5.21 -1.93 1.71
CA PRO A 126 -4.23 -1.29 0.85
C PRO A 126 -3.68 -2.23 -0.23
N LEU A 127 -3.40 -3.50 0.10
CA LEU A 127 -2.90 -4.48 -0.88
C LEU A 127 -3.92 -4.77 -2.00
N VAL A 128 -5.19 -4.93 -1.65
CA VAL A 128 -6.29 -5.11 -2.62
C VAL A 128 -6.41 -3.90 -3.52
N ALA A 129 -6.35 -2.69 -2.97
CA ALA A 129 -6.37 -1.46 -3.75
C ALA A 129 -5.16 -1.38 -4.71
N GLY A 130 -3.95 -1.67 -4.23
CA GLY A 130 -2.73 -1.74 -5.04
C GLY A 130 -2.87 -2.72 -6.21
N TRP A 131 -3.39 -3.91 -5.94
CA TRP A 131 -3.62 -4.95 -6.94
C TRP A 131 -4.70 -4.56 -7.96
N LEU A 132 -5.81 -3.98 -7.52
CA LEU A 132 -6.87 -3.48 -8.39
C LEU A 132 -6.36 -2.37 -9.32
N ALA A 133 -5.51 -1.48 -8.82
CA ALA A 133 -4.88 -0.44 -9.64
C ALA A 133 -3.99 -1.03 -10.73
N VAL A 134 -3.21 -2.08 -10.42
CA VAL A 134 -2.39 -2.79 -11.41
C VAL A 134 -3.28 -3.52 -12.43
N ARG A 135 -4.32 -4.23 -11.98
CA ARG A 135 -5.25 -4.93 -12.89
C ARG A 135 -6.00 -3.98 -13.80
N GLY A 136 -6.54 -2.88 -13.26
CA GLY A 136 -7.24 -1.87 -14.05
C GLY A 136 -6.37 -1.25 -15.14
N SER A 137 -5.06 -1.08 -14.86
CA SER A 137 -4.11 -0.57 -15.85
C SER A 137 -3.81 -1.52 -17.02
N ARG A 138 -4.07 -2.83 -16.86
CA ARG A 138 -3.86 -3.86 -17.90
C ARG A 138 -5.04 -4.02 -18.85
N ASN A 139 -6.26 -3.72 -18.40
CA ASN A 139 -7.47 -3.92 -19.21
C ASN A 139 -7.77 -2.76 -20.18
N THR A 140 -7.07 -1.64 -20.03
CA THR A 140 -7.22 -0.44 -20.88
C THR A 140 -6.01 -0.15 -21.76
N ALA A 141 -5.00 -1.03 -21.73
CA ALA A 141 -3.83 -0.99 -22.58
C ALA A 141 -4.07 -1.92 -23.78
#